data_AF-A0A382VNS4-F1
#
_entry.id   AF-A0A382VNS4-F1
#
_cell.length_a   1.000
_cell.length_b   1.000
_cell.length_c   1.000
_cell.angle_alpha   90.00
_cell.angle_beta   90.00
_cell.angle_gamma   90.00
#
_symmetry.space_group_name_H-M   'P 1'
#
loop_
_entity.id
_entity.type
_entity.pdbx_description
1 polymer ?
#
loop_
_entity_poly.entity_id
_entity_poly.type
_entity_poly.pdbx_seq_one_letter_code
_entity_poly.pdbx_strand_id
1 'polypeptide(L)'
;MSFSDLKEKAGNFEKLQAELEKVNNPVSSFADDRFWKPDLDKSGNGYAVIRFLPQPSGEDLPWCKIWSHAFNGPGGWYIENSLTTLQKKDPVSEYNTELWNSGVEANKDVARKQKRILKYYSNVLVVSDPKHPENEGKVFLYRFGKKIFDKISEVMNPQFDDESPMNPFDFWEGANFKLKVRKVDGFWNYDKSEFEAAAALLDGNDTQLEEVYGKLYSLKQFLTEENFKSYDELKEKFNRVVTGSSVTGT
;
A
#
# COMPACT_ATOMS: atom_id res chain seq x y z
N MET A 1 49.79 -3.13 0.61
CA MET A 1 48.80 -2.11 0.23
C MET A 1 49.44 -0.76 0.47
N SER A 2 49.60 0.05 -0.56
CA SER A 2 50.32 1.34 -0.51
C SER A 2 49.35 2.52 -0.52
N PHE A 3 49.82 3.70 -0.09
CA PHE A 3 49.05 4.95 -0.06
C PHE A 3 48.48 5.35 -1.45
N SER A 4 49.06 4.83 -2.54
CA SER A 4 48.55 5.01 -3.90
C SER A 4 47.21 4.30 -4.13
N ASP A 5 46.94 3.18 -3.44
CA ASP A 5 45.69 2.41 -3.54
C ASP A 5 44.49 3.15 -2.90
N LEU A 6 44.75 4.11 -2.01
CA LEU A 6 43.74 4.96 -1.37
C LEU A 6 43.30 6.13 -2.27
N LYS A 7 44.17 6.57 -3.20
CA LYS A 7 43.90 7.72 -4.07
C LYS A 7 43.03 7.35 -5.28
N GLU A 8 43.11 6.12 -5.77
CA GLU A 8 42.18 5.58 -6.79
C GLU A 8 40.76 5.39 -6.25
N LYS A 9 40.60 5.07 -4.96
CA LYS A 9 39.27 4.91 -4.33
C LYS A 9 38.56 6.24 -4.02
N ALA A 10 39.29 7.36 -3.98
CA ALA A 10 38.72 8.68 -3.74
C ALA A 10 37.89 9.22 -4.94
N GLY A 11 38.12 8.72 -6.16
CA GLY A 11 37.37 9.11 -7.36
C GLY A 11 36.04 8.36 -7.55
N ASN A 12 35.68 7.43 -6.66
CA ASN A 12 34.52 6.57 -6.83
C ASN A 12 33.25 7.09 -6.14
N PHE A 13 33.24 8.35 -5.68
CA PHE A 13 32.08 8.93 -5.01
C PHE A 13 30.87 9.02 -5.95
N GLU A 14 31.06 9.39 -7.22
CA GLU A 14 29.98 9.40 -8.23
C GLU A 14 29.44 8.00 -8.54
N LYS A 15 30.31 6.98 -8.54
CA LYS A 15 29.90 5.58 -8.73
C LYS A 15 29.11 5.06 -7.52
N LEU A 16 29.54 5.42 -6.31
CA LEU A 16 28.81 5.14 -5.08
C LEU A 16 27.48 5.89 -5.02
N GLN A 17 27.43 7.14 -5.51
CA GLN A 17 26.22 7.97 -5.54
C GLN A 17 25.23 7.46 -6.60
N ALA A 18 25.70 7.04 -7.77
CA ALA A 18 24.90 6.39 -8.80
C ALA A 18 24.40 5.01 -8.37
N GLU A 19 25.20 4.22 -7.64
CA GLU A 19 24.75 2.97 -7.03
C GLU A 19 23.76 3.22 -5.88
N LEU A 20 23.93 4.29 -5.10
CA LEU A 20 22.96 4.70 -4.07
C LEU A 20 21.63 5.18 -4.69
N GLU A 21 21.68 5.88 -5.83
CA GLU A 21 20.49 6.27 -6.61
C GLU A 21 19.81 5.06 -7.26
N LYS A 22 20.56 4.06 -7.74
CA LYS A 22 19.99 2.79 -8.24
C LYS A 22 19.37 1.94 -7.15
N VAL A 23 19.90 1.99 -5.93
CA VAL A 23 19.31 1.29 -4.77
C VAL A 23 18.07 2.04 -4.24
N ASN A 24 18.02 3.37 -4.40
CA ASN A 24 16.85 4.19 -4.03
C ASN A 24 15.77 4.27 -5.11
N ASN A 25 16.08 4.00 -6.38
CA ASN A 25 15.07 3.80 -7.41
C ASN A 25 14.54 2.37 -7.33
N PRO A 26 13.30 2.14 -6.86
CA PRO A 26 12.74 0.81 -6.88
C PRO A 26 12.73 0.32 -8.32
N VAL A 27 13.32 -0.87 -8.54
CA VAL A 27 13.18 -1.67 -9.76
C VAL A 27 11.74 -1.53 -10.23
N SER A 28 11.57 -1.05 -11.46
CA SER A 28 10.28 -0.80 -12.10
C SER A 28 9.46 -2.09 -12.11
N SER A 29 8.77 -2.38 -11.01
CA SER A 29 7.54 -3.15 -11.05
C SER A 29 6.65 -2.37 -11.99
N PHE A 30 6.25 -2.97 -13.11
CA PHE A 30 5.22 -2.47 -14.03
C PHE A 30 4.30 -1.49 -13.31
N ALA A 31 4.63 -0.20 -13.42
CA ALA A 31 3.99 0.82 -12.61
C ALA A 31 2.66 1.04 -13.31
N ASP A 32 1.61 0.51 -12.71
CA ASP A 32 0.27 0.81 -13.17
C ASP A 32 0.04 2.31 -12.93
N ASP A 33 0.06 3.09 -14.01
CA ASP A 33 -0.02 4.56 -14.01
C ASP A 33 -1.31 5.09 -13.34
N ARG A 34 -2.29 4.20 -13.12
CA ARG A 34 -3.52 4.52 -12.38
C ARG A 34 -3.26 4.68 -10.88
N PHE A 35 -2.15 4.16 -10.36
CA PHE A 35 -1.83 4.23 -8.94
C PHE A 35 -1.05 5.48 -8.58
N TRP A 36 -1.59 6.21 -7.61
CA TRP A 36 -0.88 7.30 -6.97
C TRP A 36 -0.23 6.84 -5.66
N LYS A 37 0.95 7.38 -5.39
CA LYS A 37 1.67 7.24 -4.11
C LYS A 37 2.31 8.59 -3.76
N PRO A 38 2.32 9.00 -2.49
CA PRO A 38 3.03 10.21 -2.11
C PRO A 38 4.53 10.03 -2.34
N ASP A 39 5.16 11.02 -2.95
CA ASP A 39 6.61 11.02 -3.09
C ASP A 39 7.31 11.52 -1.81
N LEU A 40 8.46 10.95 -1.50
CA LEU A 40 9.11 11.04 -0.20
C LEU A 40 10.43 11.79 -0.33
N ASP A 41 10.68 12.75 0.56
CA ASP A 41 11.86 13.60 0.47
C ASP A 41 13.10 12.79 0.88
N LYS A 42 14.28 13.40 0.75
CA LYS A 42 15.55 12.75 1.14
C LYS A 42 15.57 12.31 2.62
N SER A 43 14.72 12.90 3.45
CA SER A 43 14.56 12.58 4.88
C SER A 43 13.47 11.54 5.13
N GLY A 44 12.79 11.04 4.08
CA GLY A 44 11.68 10.10 4.19
C GLY A 44 10.38 10.73 4.65
N ASN A 45 10.19 12.04 4.49
CA ASN A 45 8.92 12.71 4.75
C ASN A 45 8.15 12.95 3.45
N GLY A 46 6.84 12.76 3.50
CA GLY A 46 5.93 13.04 2.39
C GLY A 46 4.76 13.89 2.87
N TYR A 47 4.29 14.77 2.00
CA TYR A 47 3.09 15.56 2.23
C TYR A 47 2.28 15.66 0.95
N ALA A 48 0.99 15.36 1.06
CA ALA A 48 0.01 15.57 0.01
C ALA A 48 -1.37 15.76 0.65
N VAL A 49 -2.28 16.37 -0.09
CA VAL A 49 -3.69 16.49 0.25
C VAL A 49 -4.48 15.70 -0.79
N ILE A 50 -5.25 14.74 -0.34
CA ILE A 50 -6.08 13.88 -1.20
C ILE A 50 -7.53 13.92 -0.72
N ARG A 51 -8.48 13.72 -1.62
CA ARG A 51 -9.89 13.54 -1.29
C ARG A 51 -10.28 12.11 -1.62
N PHE A 52 -10.76 11.37 -0.63
CA PHE A 52 -11.34 10.04 -0.89
C PHE A 52 -12.65 10.19 -1.66
N LEU A 53 -12.84 9.34 -2.67
CA LEU A 53 -13.96 9.43 -3.60
C LEU A 53 -14.98 8.30 -3.34
N PRO A 54 -16.26 8.51 -3.68
CA PRO A 54 -17.30 7.53 -3.42
C PRO A 54 -17.13 6.25 -4.23
N GLN A 55 -18.02 5.29 -3.97
CA GLN A 55 -18.05 4.02 -4.65
C GLN A 55 -18.24 4.20 -6.17
N PRO A 56 -17.50 3.47 -7.01
CA PRO A 56 -17.74 3.46 -8.44
C PRO A 56 -19.15 2.94 -8.78
N SER A 57 -19.63 3.28 -9.97
CA SER A 57 -20.93 2.82 -10.45
C SER A 57 -21.06 1.29 -10.40
N GLY A 58 -22.15 0.81 -9.77
CA GLY A 58 -22.43 -0.62 -9.63
C GLY A 58 -21.60 -1.33 -8.55
N GLU A 59 -20.90 -0.60 -7.68
CA GLU A 59 -20.19 -1.14 -6.51
C GLU A 59 -20.81 -0.64 -5.20
N ASP A 60 -20.72 -1.45 -4.14
CA ASP A 60 -21.38 -1.15 -2.86
C ASP A 60 -20.48 -0.35 -1.89
N LEU A 61 -19.15 -0.41 -2.09
CA LEU A 61 -18.18 0.15 -1.15
C LEU A 61 -17.16 1.05 -1.87
N PRO A 62 -16.75 2.18 -1.26
CA PRO A 62 -15.73 3.08 -1.80
C PRO A 62 -14.29 2.59 -1.55
N TRP A 63 -14.14 1.38 -1.00
CA TRP A 63 -12.87 0.70 -0.86
C TRP A 63 -13.00 -0.80 -1.18
N CYS A 64 -11.92 -1.41 -1.64
CA CYS A 64 -11.77 -2.86 -1.61
C CYS A 64 -10.64 -3.27 -0.67
N LYS A 65 -10.77 -4.47 -0.11
CA LYS A 65 -9.88 -5.04 0.90
C LYS A 65 -9.16 -6.25 0.33
N ILE A 66 -7.84 -6.29 0.45
CA ILE A 66 -7.01 -7.40 -0.02
C ILE A 66 -6.02 -7.82 1.06
N TRP A 67 -5.96 -9.12 1.30
CA TRP A 67 -4.91 -9.75 2.08
C TRP A 67 -3.80 -10.21 1.15
N SER A 68 -2.55 -10.02 1.58
CA SER A 68 -1.37 -10.50 0.85
C SER A 68 -0.30 -10.99 1.82
N HIS A 69 0.63 -11.80 1.36
CA HIS A 69 1.83 -12.18 2.10
C HIS A 69 3.05 -11.53 1.44
N ALA A 70 3.97 -11.01 2.24
CA ALA A 70 5.24 -10.48 1.77
C ALA A 70 6.34 -10.83 2.78
N PHE A 71 7.13 -11.86 2.49
CA PHE A 71 8.23 -12.29 3.35
C PHE A 71 9.37 -12.89 2.52
N ASN A 72 10.55 -12.94 3.12
CA ASN A 72 11.74 -13.54 2.54
C ASN A 72 12.09 -14.84 3.27
N GLY A 73 12.41 -15.88 2.52
CA GLY A 73 12.91 -17.16 3.00
C GLY A 73 14.18 -17.58 2.25
N PRO A 74 14.72 -18.78 2.56
CA PRO A 74 15.93 -19.29 1.90
C PRO A 74 15.86 -19.31 0.36
N GLY A 75 14.68 -19.53 -0.21
CA GLY A 75 14.43 -19.52 -1.65
C GLY A 75 14.02 -18.16 -2.25
N GLY A 76 14.20 -17.08 -1.50
CA GLY A 76 13.91 -15.71 -1.96
C GLY A 76 12.60 -15.14 -1.41
N TRP A 77 11.95 -14.29 -2.21
CA TRP A 77 10.75 -13.55 -1.78
C TRP A 77 9.44 -14.27 -2.14
N TYR A 78 8.56 -14.36 -1.16
CA TYR A 78 7.14 -14.66 -1.35
C TYR A 78 6.36 -13.35 -1.26
N ILE A 79 5.86 -12.87 -2.40
CA ILE A 79 4.99 -11.68 -2.49
C ILE A 79 3.79 -12.09 -3.34
N GLU A 80 2.66 -12.36 -2.70
CA GLU A 80 1.44 -12.84 -3.38
C GLU A 80 0.18 -12.37 -2.67
N ASN A 81 -0.92 -12.27 -3.41
CA ASN A 81 -2.24 -12.08 -2.84
C ASN A 81 -2.71 -13.36 -2.13
N SER A 82 -3.37 -13.21 -1.00
CA SER A 82 -3.90 -14.33 -0.21
C SER A 82 -5.30 -14.69 -0.67
N LEU A 83 -5.53 -15.98 -0.87
CA LEU A 83 -6.84 -16.55 -1.20
C LEU A 83 -7.88 -16.33 -0.10
N THR A 84 -7.44 -16.01 1.13
CA THR A 84 -8.33 -15.62 2.23
C THR A 84 -9.13 -14.36 1.93
N THR A 85 -8.67 -13.50 1.00
CA THR A 85 -9.44 -12.36 0.48
C THR A 85 -10.77 -12.81 -0.14
N LEU A 86 -10.73 -13.94 -0.87
CA LEU A 86 -11.89 -14.57 -1.52
C LEU A 86 -12.56 -15.61 -0.61
N GLN A 87 -12.25 -15.61 0.69
CA GLN A 87 -12.73 -16.61 1.66
C GLN A 87 -12.38 -18.07 1.29
N LYS A 88 -11.31 -18.26 0.50
CA LYS A 88 -10.78 -19.57 0.13
C LYS A 88 -9.61 -19.97 1.04
N LYS A 89 -9.28 -21.26 1.04
CA LYS A 89 -8.10 -21.80 1.73
C LYS A 89 -6.82 -21.25 1.11
N ASP A 90 -5.82 -21.02 1.96
CA ASP A 90 -4.55 -20.39 1.59
C ASP A 90 -3.39 -21.16 2.24
N PRO A 91 -2.40 -21.63 1.46
CA PRO A 91 -1.39 -22.55 1.96
C PRO A 91 -0.48 -21.91 3.02
N VAL A 92 -0.20 -20.61 2.92
CA VAL A 92 0.61 -19.89 3.90
C VAL A 92 -0.16 -19.72 5.21
N SER A 93 -1.46 -19.43 5.11
CA SER A 93 -2.33 -19.26 6.29
C SER A 93 -2.53 -20.56 7.05
N GLU A 94 -2.68 -21.69 6.35
CA GLU A 94 -2.75 -23.02 6.94
C GLU A 94 -1.45 -23.36 7.68
N TYR A 95 -0.31 -23.22 7.00
CA TYR A 95 1.00 -23.47 7.61
C TYR A 95 1.29 -22.57 8.82
N ASN A 96 0.96 -21.28 8.74
CA ASN A 96 1.12 -20.36 9.87
C ASN A 96 0.26 -20.75 11.07
N THR A 97 -0.92 -21.33 10.83
CA THR A 97 -1.79 -21.82 11.90
C THR A 97 -1.16 -23.02 12.61
N GLU A 98 -0.57 -23.94 11.85
CA GLU A 98 0.19 -25.08 12.41
C GLU A 98 1.39 -24.61 13.24
N LEU A 99 2.19 -23.68 12.70
CA LEU A 99 3.31 -23.08 13.42
C LEU A 99 2.88 -22.40 14.72
N TRP A 100 1.80 -21.64 14.68
CA TRP A 100 1.29 -20.94 15.85
C TRP A 100 0.81 -21.92 16.94
N ASN A 101 0.07 -22.96 16.52
CA ASN A 101 -0.51 -23.96 17.41
C ASN A 101 0.53 -24.96 17.95
N SER A 102 1.73 -25.03 17.36
CA SER A 102 2.83 -25.85 17.88
C SER A 102 3.30 -25.43 19.28
N GLY A 103 2.98 -24.21 19.72
CA GLY A 103 3.37 -23.67 21.03
C GLY A 103 4.84 -23.25 21.13
N VAL A 104 5.67 -23.60 20.15
CA VAL A 104 7.10 -23.28 20.10
C VAL A 104 7.30 -21.82 19.67
N GLU A 105 8.05 -21.02 20.45
CA GLU A 105 8.22 -19.59 20.18
C GLU A 105 8.93 -19.32 18.84
N ALA A 106 9.93 -20.13 18.49
CA ALA A 106 10.60 -20.05 17.20
C ALA A 106 9.63 -20.23 16.00
N ASN A 107 8.63 -21.11 16.14
CA ASN A 107 7.61 -21.30 15.11
C ASN A 107 6.65 -20.11 15.05
N LYS A 108 6.30 -19.53 16.21
CA LYS A 108 5.49 -18.30 16.26
C LYS A 108 6.22 -17.12 15.61
N ASP A 109 7.53 -17.02 15.76
CA ASP A 109 8.33 -15.98 15.09
C ASP A 109 8.31 -16.11 13.57
N VAL A 110 8.37 -17.34 13.05
CA VAL A 110 8.19 -17.60 11.62
C VAL A 110 6.78 -17.18 11.17
N ALA A 111 5.74 -17.58 11.90
CA ALA A 111 4.36 -17.20 11.58
C ALA A 111 4.13 -15.68 11.64
N ARG A 112 4.79 -14.96 12.56
CA ARG A 112 4.76 -13.48 12.64
C ARG A 112 5.38 -12.85 11.40
N LYS A 113 6.51 -13.37 10.91
CA LYS A 113 7.18 -12.89 9.69
C LYS A 113 6.37 -13.16 8.43
N GLN A 114 5.64 -14.29 8.39
CA GLN A 114 4.81 -14.69 7.27
C GLN A 114 3.37 -14.16 7.37
N LYS A 115 3.05 -13.36 8.40
CA LYS A 115 1.69 -12.85 8.66
C LYS A 115 1.13 -12.10 7.46
N ARG A 116 -0.16 -12.31 7.19
CA ARG A 116 -0.90 -11.56 6.18
C ARG A 116 -0.89 -10.05 6.44
N ILE A 117 -0.71 -9.30 5.38
CA ILE A 117 -0.69 -7.84 5.32
C ILE A 117 -1.99 -7.37 4.71
N LEU A 118 -2.68 -6.49 5.43
CA LEU A 118 -3.93 -5.89 5.00
C LEU A 118 -3.67 -4.67 4.13
N LYS A 119 -4.23 -4.66 2.93
CA LYS A 119 -4.23 -3.52 2.01
C LYS A 119 -5.65 -3.12 1.67
N TYR A 120 -5.85 -1.81 1.57
CA TYR A 120 -7.06 -1.19 1.09
C TYR A 120 -6.77 -0.42 -0.18
N TYR A 121 -7.75 -0.37 -1.07
CA TYR A 121 -7.69 0.37 -2.32
C TYR A 121 -8.94 1.24 -2.43
N SER A 122 -8.78 2.52 -2.73
CA SER A 122 -9.88 3.46 -2.96
C SER A 122 -9.52 4.40 -4.11
N ASN A 123 -10.55 4.97 -4.74
CA ASN A 123 -10.35 6.10 -5.63
C ASN A 123 -10.10 7.36 -4.80
N VAL A 124 -9.14 8.18 -5.24
CA VAL A 124 -8.83 9.47 -4.63
C VAL A 124 -8.67 10.52 -5.70
N LEU A 125 -9.05 11.76 -5.40
CA LEU A 125 -8.65 12.94 -6.15
C LEU A 125 -7.44 13.56 -5.44
N VAL A 126 -6.38 13.84 -6.19
CA VAL A 126 -5.23 14.56 -5.63
C VAL A 126 -5.57 16.05 -5.60
N VAL A 127 -5.71 16.60 -4.39
CA VAL A 127 -6.04 18.02 -4.18
C VAL A 127 -4.78 18.88 -4.18
N SER A 128 -3.72 18.40 -3.53
CA SER A 128 -2.40 19.03 -3.61
C SER A 128 -1.30 17.98 -3.51
N ASP A 129 -0.34 18.04 -4.42
CA ASP A 129 0.86 17.22 -4.44
C ASP A 129 2.04 18.13 -4.78
N PRO A 130 2.66 18.79 -3.76
CA PRO A 130 3.68 19.80 -3.99
C PRO A 130 4.91 19.32 -4.77
N LYS A 131 5.14 18.00 -4.84
CA LYS A 131 6.25 17.40 -5.57
C LYS A 131 5.89 16.99 -6.98
N HIS A 132 4.63 16.67 -7.20
CA HIS A 132 4.08 16.32 -8.51
C HIS A 132 2.80 17.12 -8.79
N PRO A 133 2.90 18.45 -9.02
CA PRO A 133 1.74 19.29 -9.29
C PRO A 133 0.92 18.82 -10.50
N GLU A 134 1.53 18.07 -11.42
CA GLU A 134 0.86 17.44 -12.55
C GLU A 134 -0.22 16.41 -12.16
N ASN A 135 -0.22 15.93 -10.91
CA ASN A 135 -1.22 15.02 -10.38
C ASN A 135 -2.46 15.76 -9.85
N GLU A 136 -2.34 17.05 -9.53
CA GLU A 136 -3.42 17.82 -8.91
C GLU A 136 -4.65 17.88 -9.83
N GLY A 137 -5.84 17.65 -9.26
CA GLY A 137 -7.11 17.57 -9.97
C GLY A 137 -7.37 16.26 -10.71
N LYS A 138 -6.47 15.26 -10.63
CA LYS A 138 -6.67 13.94 -11.27
C LYS A 138 -7.13 12.88 -10.28
N VAL A 139 -7.88 11.92 -10.80
CA VAL A 139 -8.36 10.74 -10.09
C VAL A 139 -7.33 9.62 -10.22
N PHE A 140 -7.01 8.98 -9.10
CA PHE A 140 -6.10 7.84 -9.04
C PHE A 140 -6.61 6.77 -8.08
N LEU A 141 -6.05 5.57 -8.20
CA LEU A 141 -6.15 4.51 -7.21
C LEU A 141 -5.11 4.72 -6.12
N TYR A 142 -5.55 4.77 -4.87
CA TYR A 142 -4.68 4.86 -3.72
C TYR A 142 -4.69 3.56 -2.91
N ARG A 143 -3.50 3.00 -2.73
CA ARG A 143 -3.29 1.80 -1.89
C ARG A 143 -2.76 2.20 -0.52
N PHE A 144 -3.48 1.83 0.53
CA PHE A 144 -3.12 2.15 1.91
C PHE A 144 -3.32 0.98 2.88
N GLY A 145 -2.76 1.12 4.08
CA GLY A 145 -2.83 0.09 5.13
C GLY A 145 -3.83 0.44 6.23
N LYS A 146 -3.88 -0.42 7.26
CA LYS A 146 -4.79 -0.30 8.41
C LYS A 146 -4.77 1.08 9.07
N LYS A 147 -3.60 1.70 9.24
CA LYS A 147 -3.47 3.00 9.93
C LYS A 147 -4.27 4.14 9.28
N ILE A 148 -4.37 4.16 7.96
CA ILE A 148 -5.19 5.16 7.25
C ILE A 148 -6.65 4.75 7.28
N PHE A 149 -6.95 3.46 7.15
CA PHE A 149 -8.32 2.95 7.28
C PHE A 149 -8.92 3.19 8.68
N ASP A 150 -8.11 3.11 9.72
CA ASP A 150 -8.51 3.43 11.10
C ASP A 150 -8.95 4.90 11.19
N LYS A 151 -8.19 5.84 10.59
CA LYS A 151 -8.57 7.26 10.52
C LYS A 151 -9.87 7.49 9.76
N ILE A 152 -10.10 6.76 8.67
CA ILE A 152 -11.38 6.77 7.93
C ILE A 152 -12.52 6.26 8.83
N SER A 153 -12.27 5.18 9.56
CA SER A 153 -13.28 4.56 10.44
C SER A 153 -13.61 5.45 11.64
N GLU A 154 -12.60 6.14 12.20
CA GLU A 154 -12.73 7.08 13.31
C GLU A 154 -13.61 8.27 12.93
N VAL A 155 -13.44 8.88 11.75
CA VAL A 155 -14.31 9.99 11.34
C VAL A 155 -15.73 9.55 10.99
N MET A 156 -15.91 8.31 10.52
CA MET A 156 -17.24 7.74 10.24
C MET A 156 -17.97 7.31 11.52
N ASN A 157 -17.22 6.87 12.54
CA ASN A 157 -17.74 6.37 13.81
C ASN A 157 -16.92 6.96 14.96
N PRO A 158 -17.12 8.26 15.27
CA PRO A 158 -16.40 8.92 16.34
C PRO A 158 -16.65 8.26 17.69
N GLN A 159 -15.66 8.33 18.58
CA GLN A 159 -15.72 7.69 19.91
C GLN A 159 -16.19 8.63 21.03
N PHE A 160 -16.27 9.93 20.75
CA PHE A 160 -16.61 10.97 21.72
C PHE A 160 -17.89 11.70 21.32
N ASP A 161 -18.71 12.06 22.31
CA ASP A 161 -20.04 12.65 22.10
C ASP A 161 -20.00 14.07 21.47
N ASP A 162 -18.86 14.74 21.51
CA ASP A 162 -18.64 16.06 20.92
C ASP A 162 -18.18 16.01 19.45
N GLU A 163 -17.95 14.82 18.90
CA GLU A 163 -17.55 14.60 17.52
C GLU A 163 -18.75 14.14 16.66
N SER A 164 -19.01 14.84 15.55
CA SER A 164 -20.07 14.47 14.62
C SER A 164 -19.55 13.46 13.58
N PRO A 165 -20.30 12.36 13.31
CA PRO A 165 -19.92 11.42 12.28
C PRO A 165 -19.93 12.08 10.91
N MET A 166 -18.92 11.80 10.10
CA MET A 166 -18.75 12.35 8.76
C MET A 166 -18.38 11.24 7.79
N ASN A 167 -19.01 11.21 6.62
CA ASN A 167 -18.62 10.32 5.53
C ASN A 167 -17.50 10.96 4.69
N PRO A 168 -16.22 10.55 4.82
CA PRO A 168 -15.12 11.20 4.10
C PRO A 168 -15.15 10.97 2.59
N PHE A 169 -15.98 10.03 2.11
CA PHE A 169 -16.15 9.72 0.69
C PHE A 169 -17.25 10.55 0.02
N ASP A 170 -18.00 11.35 0.78
CA ASP A 170 -19.08 12.17 0.25
C ASP A 170 -18.53 13.38 -0.52
N PHE A 171 -19.18 13.73 -1.64
CA PHE A 171 -18.75 14.86 -2.47
C PHE A 171 -19.08 16.22 -1.85
N TRP A 172 -20.19 16.35 -1.11
CA TRP A 172 -20.68 17.62 -0.59
C TRP A 172 -20.32 17.83 0.88
N GLU A 173 -20.38 16.77 1.69
CA GLU A 173 -20.18 16.81 3.14
C GLU A 173 -18.94 16.04 3.62
N GLY A 174 -18.16 15.46 2.70
CA GLY A 174 -16.91 14.79 3.05
C GLY A 174 -15.78 15.76 3.37
N ALA A 175 -14.56 15.25 3.53
CA ALA A 175 -13.39 16.06 3.84
C ALA A 175 -12.14 15.63 3.08
N ASN A 176 -11.26 16.60 2.85
CA ASN A 176 -9.92 16.31 2.37
C ASN A 176 -9.09 15.66 3.48
N PHE A 177 -8.12 14.85 3.07
CA PHE A 177 -7.21 14.14 3.93
C PHE A 177 -5.79 14.64 3.70
N LYS A 178 -5.19 15.21 4.76
CA LYS A 178 -3.78 15.58 4.79
C LYS A 178 -2.95 14.34 5.04
N LEU A 179 -2.37 13.79 3.98
CA LEU A 179 -1.44 12.67 4.09
C LEU A 179 -0.06 13.19 4.49
N LYS A 180 0.33 12.93 5.74
CA LYS A 180 1.65 13.26 6.28
C LYS A 180 2.40 11.98 6.59
N VAL A 181 3.37 11.66 5.75
CA VAL A 181 4.20 10.46 5.89
C VAL A 181 5.53 10.86 6.53
N ARG A 182 6.01 10.08 7.50
CA ARG A 182 7.33 10.24 8.09
C ARG A 182 7.99 8.89 8.28
N LYS A 183 9.31 8.83 8.23
CA LYS A 183 10.07 7.62 8.61
C LYS A 183 10.45 7.70 10.09
N VAL A 184 9.94 6.79 10.91
CA VAL A 184 10.25 6.68 12.34
C VAL A 184 10.74 5.26 12.60
N ASP A 185 11.94 5.11 13.17
CA ASP A 185 12.60 3.82 13.44
C ASP A 185 12.63 2.85 12.24
N GLY A 186 12.79 3.41 11.03
CA GLY A 186 12.84 2.63 9.79
C GLY A 186 11.47 2.31 9.17
N PHE A 187 10.36 2.66 9.82
CA PHE A 187 9.00 2.39 9.35
C PHE A 187 8.26 3.66 8.92
N TRP A 188 7.32 3.50 7.99
CA TRP A 188 6.41 4.57 7.58
C TRP A 188 5.38 4.83 8.67
N ASN A 189 5.34 6.06 9.17
CA ASN A 189 4.39 6.55 10.16
C ASN A 189 3.43 7.54 9.49
N TYR A 190 2.15 7.43 9.85
CA TYR A 190 1.05 8.25 9.33
C TYR A 190 0.27 8.96 10.44
N ASP A 191 0.76 8.96 11.68
CA ASP A 191 -0.02 9.39 12.85
C ASP A 191 -0.45 10.87 12.74
N LYS A 192 0.40 11.70 12.11
CA LYS A 192 0.09 13.13 11.84
C LYS A 192 -0.83 13.37 10.65
N SER A 193 -1.24 12.31 9.94
CA SER A 193 -2.24 12.45 8.87
C SER A 193 -3.61 12.66 9.50
N GLU A 194 -4.43 13.52 8.91
CA GLU A 194 -5.71 13.94 9.50
C GLU A 194 -6.69 14.40 8.42
N PHE A 195 -7.98 14.34 8.73
CA PHE A 195 -9.00 14.96 7.91
C PHE A 195 -9.08 16.46 8.19
N GLU A 196 -9.34 17.24 7.16
CA GLU A 196 -9.77 18.63 7.30
C GLU A 196 -11.22 18.71 7.77
N ALA A 197 -11.72 19.93 7.99
CA ALA A 197 -13.14 20.15 8.20
C ALA A 197 -13.94 19.71 6.96
N ALA A 198 -15.20 19.32 7.18
CA ALA A 198 -16.12 18.98 6.11
C ALA A 198 -16.24 20.14 5.11
N ALA A 199 -16.11 19.82 3.83
CA ALA A 199 -16.20 20.78 2.75
C ALA A 199 -16.59 20.07 1.46
N ALA A 200 -17.42 20.74 0.65
CA ALA A 200 -17.77 20.28 -0.67
C ALA A 200 -16.54 20.24 -1.57
N LEU A 201 -16.39 19.16 -2.31
CA LEU A 201 -15.39 19.04 -3.36
C LEU A 201 -15.80 19.95 -4.53
N LEU A 202 -14.84 20.70 -5.08
CA LEU A 202 -15.06 21.62 -6.22
C LEU A 202 -16.26 22.57 -5.99
N ASP A 203 -16.37 23.09 -4.77
CA ASP A 203 -17.45 23.99 -4.33
C ASP A 203 -18.87 23.43 -4.53
N GLY A 204 -19.03 22.11 -4.66
CA GLY A 204 -20.32 21.47 -4.90
C GLY A 204 -20.83 21.64 -6.33
N ASN A 205 -19.96 21.89 -7.30
CA ASN A 205 -20.36 22.03 -8.71
C ASN A 205 -20.72 20.66 -9.32
N ASP A 206 -22.02 20.38 -9.45
CA ASP A 206 -22.54 19.09 -9.95
C ASP A 206 -21.93 18.64 -11.28
N THR A 207 -21.71 19.55 -12.24
CA THR A 207 -21.13 19.18 -13.54
C THR A 207 -19.70 18.68 -13.40
N GLN A 208 -18.88 19.35 -12.60
CA GLN A 208 -17.50 18.92 -12.38
C GLN A 208 -17.43 17.65 -11.53
N LEU A 209 -18.35 17.50 -10.56
CA LEU A 209 -18.47 16.29 -9.75
C LEU A 209 -18.87 15.08 -10.61
N GLU A 210 -19.76 15.25 -11.57
CA GLU A 210 -20.13 14.20 -12.53
C GLU A 210 -18.94 13.78 -13.40
N GLU A 211 -18.13 14.73 -13.86
CA GLU A 211 -16.89 14.43 -14.60
C GLU A 211 -15.87 13.65 -13.75
N VAL A 212 -15.72 13.98 -12.46
CA VAL A 212 -14.87 13.24 -11.53
C VAL A 212 -15.42 11.84 -11.30
N TYR A 213 -16.73 11.71 -11.10
CA TYR A 213 -17.40 10.44 -10.90
C TYR A 213 -17.25 9.50 -12.11
N GLY A 214 -17.32 10.03 -13.33
CA GLY A 214 -17.09 9.28 -14.56
C GLY A 214 -15.65 8.76 -14.73
N LYS A 215 -14.69 9.26 -13.95
CA LYS A 215 -13.26 8.86 -13.98
C LYS A 215 -12.89 7.85 -12.89
N LEU A 216 -13.84 7.43 -12.05
CA LEU A 216 -13.56 6.45 -11.00
C LEU A 216 -13.19 5.09 -11.59
N TYR A 217 -12.14 4.48 -11.04
CA TYR A 217 -11.72 3.13 -11.41
C TYR A 217 -12.53 2.10 -10.64
N SER A 218 -12.94 1.02 -11.33
CA SER A 218 -13.59 -0.12 -10.66
C SER A 218 -12.66 -0.72 -9.60
N LEU A 219 -13.16 -0.96 -8.39
CA LEU A 219 -12.40 -1.63 -7.32
C LEU A 219 -12.65 -3.14 -7.33
N LYS A 220 -13.78 -3.59 -7.89
CA LYS A 220 -14.07 -5.01 -8.14
C LYS A 220 -12.99 -5.69 -8.99
N GLN A 221 -12.32 -4.96 -9.87
CA GLN A 221 -11.22 -5.50 -10.69
C GLN A 221 -10.15 -6.18 -9.83
N PHE A 222 -9.90 -5.72 -8.61
CA PHE A 222 -8.85 -6.32 -7.76
C PHE A 222 -9.28 -7.59 -7.02
N LEU A 223 -10.58 -7.90 -7.03
CA LEU A 223 -11.15 -9.09 -6.41
C LEU A 223 -11.44 -10.20 -7.43
N THR A 224 -11.10 -10.00 -8.70
CA THR A 224 -11.22 -11.04 -9.73
C THR A 224 -10.25 -12.19 -9.45
N GLU A 225 -10.67 -13.42 -9.76
CA GLU A 225 -9.84 -14.60 -9.50
C GLU A 225 -8.50 -14.56 -10.26
N GLU A 226 -8.44 -13.86 -11.39
CA GLU A 226 -7.22 -13.66 -12.19
C GLU A 226 -6.10 -12.95 -11.40
N ASN A 227 -6.44 -12.17 -10.37
CA ASN A 227 -5.46 -11.52 -9.49
C ASN A 227 -4.96 -12.43 -8.36
N PHE A 228 -5.41 -13.68 -8.30
CA PHE A 228 -5.05 -14.67 -7.29
C PHE A 228 -4.57 -15.94 -7.98
N LYS A 229 -3.37 -16.38 -7.63
CA LYS A 229 -2.89 -17.69 -8.08
C LYS A 229 -3.71 -18.81 -7.45
N SER A 230 -3.76 -19.95 -8.12
CA SER A 230 -4.38 -21.15 -7.58
C SER A 230 -3.67 -21.61 -6.31
N TYR A 231 -4.38 -22.40 -5.49
CA TYR A 231 -3.82 -22.96 -4.26
C TYR A 231 -2.53 -23.75 -4.52
N ASP A 232 -2.49 -24.56 -5.58
CA ASP A 232 -1.33 -25.38 -5.92
C ASP A 232 -0.12 -24.54 -6.34
N GLU A 233 -0.32 -23.50 -7.15
CA GLU A 233 0.75 -22.56 -7.51
C GLU A 233 1.27 -21.79 -6.29
N LEU A 234 0.38 -21.34 -5.40
CA LEU A 234 0.77 -20.67 -4.16
C LEU A 234 1.54 -21.61 -3.24
N LYS A 235 1.14 -22.87 -3.16
CA LYS A 235 1.79 -23.90 -2.32
C LYS A 235 3.16 -24.28 -2.88
N GLU A 236 3.28 -24.46 -4.19
CA GLU A 236 4.56 -24.73 -4.86
C GLU A 236 5.53 -23.57 -4.64
N LYS A 237 5.08 -22.34 -4.89
CA LYS A 237 5.89 -21.14 -4.65
C LYS A 237 6.27 -21.01 -3.17
N PHE A 238 5.33 -21.29 -2.27
CA PHE A 238 5.57 -21.25 -0.82
C PHE A 238 6.67 -22.23 -0.43
N ASN A 239 6.54 -23.50 -0.82
CA ASN A 239 7.52 -24.55 -0.56
C ASN A 239 8.90 -24.16 -1.08
N ARG A 240 8.98 -23.69 -2.33
CA ARG A 240 10.24 -23.22 -2.93
C ARG A 240 10.89 -22.11 -2.09
N VAL A 241 10.10 -21.13 -1.64
CA VAL A 241 10.62 -20.01 -0.84
C VAL A 241 11.10 -20.46 0.54
N VAL A 242 10.41 -21.39 1.21
CA VAL A 242 10.78 -21.82 2.56
C VAL A 242 11.87 -22.89 2.58
N THR A 243 11.97 -23.77 1.57
CA THR A 243 13.00 -24.82 1.51
C THR A 243 14.29 -24.38 0.84
N GLY A 244 14.26 -23.35 0.00
CA GLY A 244 15.42 -22.94 -0.80
C GLY A 244 15.70 -23.83 -2.01
N SER A 245 14.82 -24.78 -2.33
CA SER A 245 14.96 -25.64 -3.50
C SER A 245 14.58 -24.87 -4.77
N SER A 246 15.51 -24.10 -5.32
CA SER A 246 15.45 -23.81 -6.76
C SER A 246 15.51 -25.15 -7.48
N VAL A 247 14.50 -25.46 -8.31
CA VAL A 247 14.66 -26.44 -9.39
C VAL A 247 15.68 -25.82 -10.35
N THR A 248 16.96 -25.90 -10.00
CA THR A 248 18.05 -25.83 -10.97
C THR A 248 17.93 -27.11 -11.76
N GLY A 249 17.31 -26.99 -12.94
CA GLY A 249 17.19 -28.08 -13.89
C GLY A 249 18.56 -28.72 -14.13
N THR A 250 18.63 -30.01 -13.87
CA THR A 250 19.55 -30.94 -14.53
C THR A 250 18.93 -31.39 -15.84
#